data_AF-A0A838V937-F1
#
_entry.id   AF-A0A838V937-F1
#
_cell.length_a   1.000
_cell.length_b   1.000
_cell.length_c   1.000
_cell.angle_alpha   90.00
_cell.angle_beta   90.00
_cell.angle_gamma   90.00
#
_symmetry.space_group_name_H-M   'P 1'
#
loop_
_entity.id
_entity.type
_entity.pdbx_description
1 polymer ?
#
loop_
_entity_poly.entity_id
_entity_poly.type
_entity_poly.pdbx_seq_one_letter_code
_entity_poly.pdbx_strand_id
1 'polypeptide(L)'
;RAAKRGVYGLVWSEANAEKLIFPNASFDAYTIAFGIRNVTDIPAAIGEARRVLRRGGRFFCLEFSTTLWPGFGDAYDAYSHHVVPRIGRAIADDEDSYRYLIESIRRFPDMKAFEAMIRAAGFAQTRVEPILGGLVAIHSGWKI
;
A
#
# COMPACT_ATOMS: atom_id res chain seq x y z
N ARG A 1 -23.20 0.28 -3.52
CA ARG A 1 -23.05 -0.91 -2.62
C ARG A 1 -23.28 -0.57 -1.15
N ALA A 2 -22.67 0.50 -0.61
CA ALA A 2 -22.87 0.93 0.80
C ALA A 2 -24.29 1.43 1.12
N ALA A 3 -24.89 2.26 0.25
CA ALA A 3 -26.28 2.74 0.43
C ALA A 3 -27.31 1.59 0.49
N LYS A 4 -27.11 0.53 -0.32
CA LYS A 4 -27.94 -0.69 -0.28
C LYS A 4 -27.80 -1.49 1.02
N ARG A 5 -26.75 -1.24 1.81
CA ARG A 5 -26.47 -1.88 3.11
C ARG A 5 -26.81 -0.99 4.31
N GLY A 6 -27.43 0.18 4.10
CA GLY A 6 -27.84 1.08 5.18
C GLY A 6 -26.70 1.78 5.92
N VAL A 7 -25.50 1.87 5.31
CA VAL A 7 -24.35 2.55 5.93
C VAL A 7 -24.33 4.02 5.49
N TYR A 8 -24.85 4.90 6.35
CA TYR A 8 -25.02 6.33 6.06
C TYR A 8 -23.97 7.24 6.75
N GLY A 9 -23.17 6.71 7.68
CA GLY A 9 -22.11 7.46 8.37
C GLY A 9 -20.81 7.61 7.56
N LEU A 10 -20.81 7.25 6.28
CA LEU A 10 -19.64 7.31 5.41
C LEU A 10 -19.81 8.41 4.36
N VAL A 11 -18.78 9.23 4.20
CA VAL A 11 -18.67 10.21 3.12
C VAL A 11 -17.72 9.66 2.07
N TRP A 12 -18.14 9.71 0.81
CA TRP A 12 -17.34 9.27 -0.33
C TRP A 12 -16.88 10.49 -1.10
N SER A 13 -15.61 10.49 -1.53
CA SER A 13 -15.02 11.58 -2.31
C SER A 13 -14.03 10.99 -3.31
N GLU A 14 -14.01 11.58 -4.50
CA GLU A 14 -12.99 11.30 -5.52
C GLU A 14 -11.87 12.33 -5.37
N ALA A 15 -10.65 11.85 -5.16
CA ALA A 15 -9.47 12.69 -4.99
C ALA A 15 -8.21 11.95 -5.44
N ASN A 16 -7.20 12.70 -5.89
CA ASN A 16 -5.87 12.16 -6.10
C ASN A 16 -5.16 12.03 -4.73
N ALA A 17 -4.59 10.86 -4.43
CA ALA A 17 -3.86 10.61 -3.18
C ALA A 17 -2.64 11.53 -3.01
N GLU A 18 -2.05 12.00 -4.10
CA GLU A 18 -0.91 12.93 -4.13
C GLU A 18 -1.32 14.40 -3.93
N LYS A 19 -2.63 14.69 -4.00
CA LYS A 19 -3.18 16.04 -3.84
C LYS A 19 -4.60 15.97 -3.31
N LEU A 20 -4.73 15.72 -2.00
CA LEU A 20 -6.02 15.58 -1.35
C LEU A 20 -6.74 16.93 -1.24
N ILE A 21 -8.05 16.92 -1.51
CA ILE A 21 -8.90 18.12 -1.41
C ILE A 21 -9.26 18.51 0.04
N PHE A 22 -8.75 17.78 1.03
CA PHE A 22 -9.06 18.00 2.43
C PHE A 22 -8.14 19.06 3.07
N PRO A 23 -8.63 19.88 4.01
CA PRO A 23 -7.81 20.80 4.77
C PRO A 23 -6.73 20.10 5.60
N ASN A 24 -5.73 20.88 6.02
CA ASN A 24 -4.72 20.41 6.96
C ASN A 24 -5.38 19.98 8.29
N ALA A 25 -4.85 18.93 8.93
CA ALA A 25 -5.29 18.50 10.26
C ALA A 25 -6.81 18.22 10.39
N SER A 26 -7.38 17.56 9.38
CA SER A 26 -8.81 17.20 9.34
C SER A 26 -9.10 15.84 9.99
N PHE A 27 -8.16 14.89 9.95
CA PHE A 27 -8.41 13.50 10.34
C PHE A 27 -7.54 13.03 11.49
N ASP A 28 -8.08 12.11 12.29
CA ASP A 28 -7.36 11.46 13.40
C ASP A 28 -6.56 10.23 12.94
N ALA A 29 -7.00 9.57 11.87
CA ALA A 29 -6.32 8.43 11.27
C ALA A 29 -6.36 8.46 9.75
N TYR A 30 -5.31 7.93 9.12
CA TYR A 30 -5.22 7.73 7.67
C TYR A 30 -4.85 6.28 7.41
N THR A 31 -5.66 5.58 6.61
CA THR A 31 -5.44 4.18 6.26
C THR A 31 -5.43 4.01 4.75
N ILE A 32 -4.42 3.33 4.23
CA ILE A 32 -4.38 2.88 2.83
C ILE A 32 -4.01 1.39 2.80
N ALA A 33 -4.73 0.61 2.01
CA ALA A 33 -4.52 -0.82 1.90
C ALA A 33 -4.45 -1.23 0.43
N PHE A 34 -3.32 -1.84 0.04
CA PHE A 34 -3.05 -2.32 -1.32
C PHE A 34 -3.24 -1.27 -2.42
N GLY A 35 -3.07 0.00 -2.06
CA GLY A 35 -3.32 1.15 -2.94
C GLY A 35 -2.10 2.01 -3.18
N ILE A 36 -1.15 2.07 -2.24
CA ILE A 36 -0.02 3.02 -2.31
C ILE A 36 0.92 2.67 -3.47
N ARG A 37 1.03 1.38 -3.83
CA ARG A 37 1.82 0.91 -4.97
C ARG A 37 1.32 1.40 -6.34
N ASN A 38 0.06 1.83 -6.43
CA ASN A 38 -0.54 2.31 -7.67
C ASN A 38 -0.45 3.84 -7.81
N VAL A 39 0.16 4.51 -6.83
CA VAL A 39 0.40 5.95 -6.85
C VAL A 39 1.69 6.23 -7.62
N THR A 40 1.69 7.29 -8.43
CA THR A 40 2.85 7.65 -9.26
C THR A 40 3.98 8.28 -8.45
N ASP A 41 3.65 9.11 -7.46
CA ASP A 41 4.57 9.73 -6.51
C ASP A 41 4.22 9.32 -5.07
N ILE A 42 4.84 8.23 -4.62
CA ILE A 42 4.66 7.70 -3.27
C ILE A 42 5.05 8.75 -2.20
N PRO A 43 6.22 9.42 -2.26
CA PRO A 43 6.56 10.51 -1.34
C PRO A 43 5.48 11.60 -1.23
N ALA A 44 4.91 12.06 -2.35
CA ALA A 44 3.85 13.06 -2.35
C ALA A 44 2.60 12.56 -1.62
N ALA A 45 2.16 11.33 -1.87
CA ALA A 45 1.01 10.75 -1.18
C ALA A 45 1.23 10.55 0.32
N ILE A 46 2.42 10.14 0.77
CA ILE A 46 2.74 10.05 2.20
C ILE A 46 2.74 11.46 2.82
N GLY A 47 3.26 12.46 2.09
CA GLY A 47 3.23 13.86 2.50
C GLY A 47 1.81 14.39 2.69
N GLU A 48 0.92 14.12 1.74
CA GLU A 48 -0.50 14.48 1.84
C GLU A 48 -1.21 13.77 2.99
N ALA A 49 -0.95 12.46 3.17
CA ALA A 49 -1.47 11.72 4.31
C ALA A 49 -1.06 12.37 5.64
N ARG A 50 0.21 12.82 5.76
CA ARG A 50 0.67 13.57 6.93
C ARG A 50 -0.01 14.93 7.04
N ARG A 51 -0.17 15.67 5.94
CA ARG A 51 -0.76 17.01 5.93
C ARG A 51 -2.18 16.99 6.50
N VAL A 52 -3.01 16.05 6.04
CA VAL A 52 -4.41 15.94 6.44
C VAL A 52 -4.61 15.36 7.84
N LEU A 53 -3.63 14.66 8.40
CA LEU A 53 -3.67 14.16 9.78
C LEU A 53 -3.53 15.29 10.82
N ARG A 54 -4.21 15.17 11.94
CA ARG A 54 -4.01 16.03 13.13
C ARG A 54 -2.72 15.68 13.86
N ARG A 55 -2.24 16.57 14.72
CA ARG A 55 -1.21 16.23 15.71
C ARG A 55 -1.78 15.15 16.65
N GLY A 56 -1.00 14.11 16.92
CA GLY A 56 -1.45 12.88 17.57
C GLY A 56 -2.12 11.88 16.62
N GLY A 57 -2.36 12.25 15.36
CA GLY A 57 -2.98 11.37 14.37
C GLY A 57 -2.02 10.29 13.87
N ARG A 58 -2.58 9.19 13.37
CA ARG A 58 -1.82 7.99 13.00
C ARG A 58 -2.03 7.57 11.55
N PHE A 59 -0.93 7.27 10.88
CA PHE A 59 -0.89 6.71 9.54
C PHE A 59 -0.74 5.19 9.60
N PHE A 60 -1.47 4.48 8.74
CA PHE A 60 -1.35 3.04 8.52
C PHE A 60 -1.37 2.75 7.02
N CYS A 61 -0.39 1.96 6.57
CA CYS A 61 -0.30 1.47 5.21
C CYS A 61 -0.13 -0.04 5.24
N LEU A 62 -1.09 -0.76 4.67
CA LEU A 62 -1.01 -2.20 4.44
C LEU A 62 -0.62 -2.41 2.97
N GLU A 63 0.54 -2.99 2.71
CA GLU A 63 1.00 -3.22 1.34
C GLU A 63 1.81 -4.52 1.23
N PHE A 64 1.93 -5.05 0.01
CA PHE A 64 2.88 -6.12 -0.25
C PHE A 64 4.31 -5.66 0.02
N SER A 65 5.15 -6.57 0.49
CA SER A 65 6.55 -6.28 0.75
C SER A 65 7.44 -7.44 0.37
N THR A 66 8.75 -7.26 0.55
CA THR A 66 9.75 -8.28 0.24
C THR A 66 9.66 -9.40 1.29
N THR A 67 9.28 -10.60 0.83
CA THR A 67 9.14 -11.78 1.70
C THR A 67 10.45 -12.08 2.44
N LEU A 68 10.35 -12.47 3.71
CA LEU A 68 11.51 -12.78 4.56
C LEU A 68 11.96 -14.26 4.44
N TRP A 69 11.28 -15.05 3.62
CA TRP A 69 11.52 -16.48 3.49
C TRP A 69 12.69 -16.74 2.52
N PRO A 70 13.78 -17.40 2.96
CA PRO A 70 14.87 -17.80 2.08
C PRO A 70 14.34 -18.68 0.94
N GLY A 71 14.68 -18.35 -0.31
CA GLY A 71 14.25 -19.13 -1.49
C GLY A 71 12.79 -18.90 -1.91
N PHE A 72 12.01 -18.07 -1.21
CA PHE A 72 10.67 -17.69 -1.69
C PHE A 72 10.75 -16.84 -2.95
N GLY A 73 11.76 -15.97 -3.08
CA GLY A 73 12.00 -15.23 -4.33
C GLY A 73 12.19 -16.19 -5.51
N ASP A 74 13.03 -17.21 -5.34
CA ASP A 74 13.31 -18.20 -6.39
C ASP A 74 12.10 -19.11 -6.69
N ALA A 75 11.38 -19.55 -5.66
CA ALA A 75 10.16 -20.34 -5.82
C ALA A 75 9.03 -19.53 -6.46
N TYR A 76 8.91 -18.24 -6.11
CA TYR A 76 7.94 -17.31 -6.67
C TYR A 76 8.30 -16.96 -8.11
N ASP A 77 9.59 -16.81 -8.43
CA ASP A 77 10.07 -16.62 -9.80
C ASP A 77 9.84 -17.85 -10.64
N ALA A 78 10.14 -19.05 -10.12
CA ALA A 78 9.82 -20.30 -10.81
C ALA A 78 8.30 -20.44 -11.04
N TYR A 79 7.48 -20.13 -10.03
CA TYR A 79 6.02 -20.12 -10.15
C TYR A 79 5.53 -19.08 -11.18
N SER A 80 6.07 -17.87 -11.15
CA SER A 80 5.70 -16.79 -12.07
C SER A 80 6.10 -17.10 -13.50
N HIS A 81 7.26 -17.69 -13.73
CA HIS A 81 7.73 -18.05 -15.06
C HIS A 81 7.03 -19.29 -15.63
N HIS A 82 6.57 -20.23 -14.80
CA HIS A 82 6.07 -21.53 -15.27
C HIS A 82 4.56 -21.70 -15.14
N VAL A 83 3.92 -21.06 -14.16
CA VAL A 83 2.50 -21.26 -13.84
C VAL A 83 1.65 -20.11 -14.37
N VAL A 84 2.08 -18.86 -14.18
CA VAL A 84 1.31 -17.68 -14.64
C VAL A 84 1.07 -17.65 -16.15
N PRO A 85 2.03 -17.97 -17.05
CA PRO A 85 1.78 -17.99 -18.49
C PRO A 85 0.89 -19.15 -18.95
N ARG A 86 0.72 -20.17 -18.11
CA ARG A 86 -0.18 -21.31 -18.38
C ARG A 86 -1.60 -21.03 -17.90
N ILE A 87 -1.75 -20.34 -16.77
CA ILE A 87 -3.06 -19.89 -16.28
C ILE A 87 -3.58 -18.72 -17.13
N GLY A 88 -2.74 -17.75 -17.49
CA GLY A 88 -3.10 -16.64 -18.39
C GLY A 88 -3.54 -17.12 -19.78
N ARG A 89 -2.93 -18.19 -20.30
CA ARG A 89 -3.38 -18.84 -21.55
C ARG A 89 -4.72 -19.57 -21.43
N ALA A 90 -5.07 -20.07 -20.24
CA ALA A 90 -6.32 -20.78 -19.99
C ALA A 90 -7.48 -19.82 -19.66
N ILE A 91 -7.17 -18.62 -19.15
CA ILE A 91 -8.13 -17.57 -18.78
C ILE A 91 -7.74 -16.32 -19.57
N ALA A 92 -8.14 -16.29 -20.84
CA ALA A 92 -7.63 -15.40 -21.89
C ALA A 92 -7.97 -13.89 -21.74
N ASP A 93 -8.13 -13.37 -20.52
CA ASP A 93 -8.55 -11.97 -20.29
C ASP A 93 -7.92 -11.31 -19.03
N ASP A 94 -6.97 -11.97 -18.34
CA ASP A 94 -6.40 -11.42 -17.09
C ASP A 94 -4.86 -11.59 -16.95
N GLU A 95 -4.17 -12.04 -18.01
CA GLU A 95 -2.71 -12.25 -17.97
C GLU A 95 -1.95 -10.95 -17.62
N ASP A 96 -2.38 -9.83 -18.20
CA ASP A 96 -1.75 -8.52 -17.99
C ASP A 96 -1.94 -8.02 -16.55
N SER A 97 -3.10 -8.29 -15.92
CA SER A 97 -3.35 -7.91 -14.53
C SER A 97 -2.47 -8.69 -13.55
N TYR A 98 -2.28 -10.00 -13.78
CA TYR A 98 -1.40 -10.83 -12.95
C TYR A 98 0.08 -10.44 -13.14
N ARG A 99 0.49 -10.18 -14.39
CA ARG A 99 1.83 -9.66 -14.69
C ARG A 99 2.08 -8.32 -13.99
N TYR A 100 1.11 -7.40 -14.05
CA TYR A 100 1.17 -6.12 -13.35
C TYR A 100 1.24 -6.29 -11.83
N LEU A 101 0.48 -7.22 -11.25
CA LEU A 101 0.57 -7.51 -9.81
C LEU A 101 1.99 -7.96 -9.43
N ILE A 102 2.58 -8.87 -10.20
CA ILE A 102 3.94 -9.36 -9.95
C ILE A 102 4.97 -8.24 -10.11
N GLU A 103 4.88 -7.46 -11.18
CA GLU A 103 5.79 -6.34 -11.42
C GLU A 103 5.66 -5.23 -10.36
N SER A 104 4.44 -4.90 -9.95
CA SER A 104 4.19 -3.89 -8.91
C SER A 104 4.74 -4.32 -7.56
N ILE A 105 4.66 -5.61 -7.21
CA ILE A 105 5.31 -6.15 -6.00
C ILE A 105 6.82 -6.02 -6.09
N ARG A 106 7.43 -6.31 -7.25
CA ARG A 106 8.90 -6.21 -7.43
C ARG A 106 9.42 -4.78 -7.42
N ARG A 107 8.65 -3.82 -7.94
CA ARG A 107 9.03 -2.39 -7.98
C ARG A 107 8.83 -1.69 -6.64
N PHE A 108 7.99 -2.25 -5.76
CA PHE A 108 7.71 -1.63 -4.48
C PHE A 108 8.96 -1.67 -3.57
N PRO A 109 9.27 -0.57 -2.86
CA PRO A 109 10.39 -0.53 -1.93
C PRO A 109 10.26 -1.61 -0.85
N ASP A 110 11.41 -2.13 -0.41
CA ASP A 110 11.43 -3.06 0.72
C ASP A 110 10.90 -2.41 2.01
N MET A 111 10.64 -3.23 3.03
CA MET A 111 10.09 -2.76 4.30
C MET A 111 10.87 -1.60 4.93
N LYS A 112 12.21 -1.65 4.89
CA LYS A 112 13.07 -0.64 5.51
C LYS A 112 13.10 0.64 4.71
N ALA A 113 13.20 0.52 3.39
CA ALA A 113 13.17 1.65 2.46
C ALA A 113 11.83 2.39 2.57
N PHE A 114 10.71 1.67 2.57
CA PHE A 114 9.40 2.28 2.71
C PHE A 114 9.19 2.91 4.09
N GLU A 115 9.67 2.28 5.17
CA GLU A 115 9.68 2.89 6.50
C GLU A 115 10.50 4.19 6.53
N ALA A 116 11.66 4.22 5.87
CA ALA A 116 12.49 5.41 5.77
C ALA A 116 11.78 6.55 5.02
N MET A 117 11.01 6.24 3.97
CA MET A 117 10.17 7.22 3.28
C MET A 117 9.11 7.81 4.21
N ILE A 118 8.46 6.99 5.03
CA ILE A 118 7.47 7.44 6.02
C ILE A 118 8.14 8.37 7.05
N ARG A 119 9.32 8.01 7.56
CA ARG A 119 10.09 8.89 8.45
C ARG A 119 10.48 10.21 7.78
N ALA A 120 10.94 10.16 6.54
CA ALA A 120 11.36 11.33 5.76
C ALA A 120 10.19 12.31 5.51
N ALA A 121 8.97 11.80 5.37
CA ALA A 121 7.76 12.63 5.30
C ALA A 121 7.43 13.34 6.63
N GLY A 122 8.13 13.01 7.73
CA GLY A 122 8.00 13.67 9.03
C GLY A 122 7.08 12.93 10.01
N PHE A 123 6.83 11.64 9.81
CA PHE A 123 6.21 10.78 10.81
C PHE A 123 7.26 10.31 11.83
N ALA A 124 6.85 10.28 13.10
CA ALA A 124 7.63 9.79 14.22
C ALA A 124 7.15 8.40 14.64
N GLN A 125 7.98 7.70 15.45
CA GLN A 125 7.67 6.38 16.00
C GLN A 125 7.14 5.40 14.94
N THR A 126 7.83 5.36 13.79
CA THR A 126 7.43 4.46 12.72
C THR A 126 7.65 3.01 13.13
N ARG A 127 6.77 2.13 12.66
CA ARG A 127 6.85 0.70 12.90
C ARG A 127 6.49 -0.06 11.65
N VAL A 128 7.16 -1.18 11.43
CA VAL A 128 6.81 -2.17 10.41
C VAL A 128 6.44 -3.48 11.09
N GLU A 129 5.29 -4.03 10.72
CA GLU A 129 4.80 -5.32 11.20
C GLU A 129 4.62 -6.26 10.01
N PRO A 130 5.56 -7.22 9.79
CA PRO A 130 5.43 -8.20 8.72
C PRO A 130 4.32 -9.21 9.04
N ILE A 131 3.56 -9.56 8.00
CA ILE A 131 2.44 -10.49 8.02
C ILE A 131 2.73 -11.60 6.99
N LEU A 132 2.32 -12.83 7.29
CA LEU A 132 2.53 -14.00 6.42
C LEU A 132 4.00 -14.16 6.00
N GLY A 133 4.92 -14.04 6.96
CA GLY A 133 6.36 -14.19 6.68
C GLY A 133 6.96 -13.04 5.86
N GLY A 134 6.29 -11.89 5.80
CA GLY A 134 6.76 -10.69 5.13
C GLY A 134 6.23 -10.48 3.72
N LEU A 135 5.36 -11.38 3.23
CA LEU A 135 4.64 -11.18 1.97
C LEU A 135 3.85 -9.86 2.00
N VAL A 136 3.28 -9.53 3.15
CA VAL A 136 2.55 -8.30 3.41
C VAL A 136 3.15 -7.63 4.64
N ALA A 137 3.13 -6.31 4.70
CA ALA A 137 3.53 -5.57 5.90
C ALA A 137 2.53 -4.45 6.21
N ILE A 138 2.36 -4.19 7.50
CA ILE A 138 1.73 -2.95 7.97
C ILE A 138 2.82 -1.99 8.39
N HIS A 139 2.91 -0.88 7.70
CA HIS A 139 3.70 0.28 8.10
C HIS A 139 2.82 1.26 8.82
N SER A 140 3.29 1.79 9.94
CA SER A 140 2.59 2.84 10.67
C SER A 140 3.53 3.94 11.16
N GLY A 141 2.97 5.11 11.43
CA GLY A 141 3.71 6.26 11.95
C GLY A 141 2.79 7.31 12.58
N TRP A 142 3.32 8.08 13.52
CA TRP A 142 2.59 9.10 14.26
C TRP A 142 2.96 10.51 13.78
N LYS A 143 1.97 11.40 13.67
CA LYS A 143 2.21 12.83 13.46
C LYS A 143 2.29 13.52 14.82
N ILE A 144 3.49 13.81 15.32
CA ILE A 144 3.74 14.42 16.65
C ILE A 144 4.37 15.80 16.50
#